data_AF-A0A949ERR7-F1
#
_entry.id   AF-A0A949ERR7-F1
#
_cell.length_a   1.000
_cell.length_b   1.000
_cell.length_c   1.000
_cell.angle_alpha   90.00
_cell.angle_beta   90.00
_cell.angle_gamma   90.00
#
_symmetry.space_group_name_H-M   'P 1'
#
loop_
_entity.id
_entity.type
_entity.pdbx_description
1 polymer ?
#
loop_
_entity_poly.entity_id
_entity_poly.type
_entity_poly.pdbx_seq_one_letter_code
_entity_poly.pdbx_strand_id
1 'polypeptide(L)'
;MTSNALQTFEHTIQDAVDLLTHFDALNKKPPTPEIEVLKRASLVMALAALESYFEDLLVETVAAVGEKNGANERLSIFFRESLESDLKTFHTPSTDRVRPIFTKYLGIDVSDGWHWNNFDPPKAKAELNRLAKKRGDIAHRSWRPLPGQPVPHAVTRNDLRKHIHFIRELAKATDAYVEKNSNHSLQA
;
A
#
# COMPACT_ATOMS: atom_id res chain seq x y z
N MET A 1 3.48 -14.65 13.30
CA MET A 1 2.57 -15.28 12.32
C MET A 1 2.14 -14.19 11.37
N THR A 2 2.39 -14.40 10.08
CA THR A 2 1.97 -13.50 9.00
C THR A 2 0.45 -13.31 9.02
N SER A 3 -0.04 -12.07 8.96
CA SER A 3 -1.48 -11.78 8.90
C SER A 3 -2.13 -12.38 7.65
N ASN A 4 -3.44 -12.57 7.69
CA ASN A 4 -4.20 -12.94 6.49
C ASN A 4 -4.16 -11.79 5.46
N ALA A 5 -4.18 -10.54 5.92
CA ALA A 5 -4.00 -9.36 5.09
C ALA A 5 -2.70 -9.41 4.26
N LEU A 6 -1.57 -9.75 4.88
CA LEU A 6 -0.28 -9.83 4.16
C LEU A 6 -0.25 -11.01 3.18
N GLN A 7 -0.89 -12.15 3.51
CA GLN A 7 -1.02 -13.28 2.58
C GLN A 7 -1.84 -12.91 1.35
N THR A 8 -2.99 -12.25 1.53
CA THR A 8 -3.83 -11.73 0.45
C THR A 8 -3.07 -10.70 -0.40
N PHE A 9 -2.33 -9.80 0.25
CA PHE A 9 -1.49 -8.81 -0.43
C PHE A 9 -0.45 -9.44 -1.37
N GLU A 10 0.26 -10.49 -0.92
CA GLU A 10 1.27 -11.15 -1.78
C GLU A 10 0.63 -11.79 -3.02
N HIS A 11 -0.64 -12.17 -2.96
CA HIS A 11 -1.42 -12.60 -4.12
C HIS A 11 -1.84 -11.41 -5.00
N THR A 12 -2.46 -10.37 -4.42
CA THR A 12 -3.03 -9.25 -5.20
C THR A 12 -1.97 -8.36 -5.85
N ILE A 13 -0.79 -8.20 -5.23
CA ILE A 13 0.31 -7.46 -5.85
C ILE A 13 0.88 -8.16 -7.09
N GLN A 14 0.57 -9.44 -7.30
CA GLN A 14 1.04 -10.19 -8.46
C GLN A 14 0.49 -9.61 -9.77
N ASP A 15 -0.72 -9.05 -9.78
CA ASP A 15 -1.28 -8.36 -10.96
C ASP A 15 -0.36 -7.22 -11.44
N ALA A 16 0.23 -6.46 -10.51
CA ALA A 16 1.18 -5.41 -10.86
C ALA A 16 2.47 -5.98 -11.47
N VAL A 17 2.94 -7.12 -10.97
CA VAL A 17 4.12 -7.82 -11.51
C VAL A 17 3.83 -8.38 -12.91
N ASP A 18 2.67 -8.96 -13.11
CA ASP A 18 2.26 -9.56 -14.38
C ASP A 18 2.10 -8.49 -15.46
N LEU A 19 1.56 -7.32 -15.13
CA LEU A 19 1.52 -6.16 -16.04
C LEU A 19 2.93 -5.71 -16.48
N LEU A 20 3.91 -5.74 -15.58
CA LEU A 20 5.30 -5.44 -15.93
C LEU A 20 5.93 -6.56 -16.79
N THR A 21 5.59 -7.81 -16.52
CA THR A 21 6.02 -8.96 -17.34
C THR A 21 5.43 -8.86 -18.75
N HIS A 22 4.17 -8.47 -18.89
CA HIS A 22 3.55 -8.23 -20.18
C HIS A 22 4.18 -7.05 -20.92
N PHE A 23 4.56 -5.98 -20.22
CA PHE A 23 5.36 -4.90 -20.81
C PHE A 23 6.67 -5.47 -21.38
N ASP A 24 7.41 -6.27 -20.60
CA ASP A 24 8.68 -6.85 -21.06
C ASP A 24 8.50 -7.76 -22.29
N ALA A 25 7.43 -8.55 -22.34
CA ALA A 25 7.15 -9.46 -23.45
C ALA A 25 6.70 -8.74 -24.74
N LEU A 26 5.94 -7.65 -24.61
CA LEU A 26 5.37 -6.92 -25.73
C LEU A 26 6.29 -5.81 -26.26
N ASN A 27 7.33 -5.42 -25.50
CA ASN A 27 8.23 -4.32 -25.84
C ASN A 27 9.19 -4.69 -26.99
N LYS A 28 8.67 -4.69 -28.22
CA LYS A 28 9.43 -4.85 -29.46
C LYS A 28 10.20 -3.56 -29.77
N LYS A 29 11.29 -3.64 -30.56
CA LYS A 29 12.02 -2.46 -31.02
C LYS A 29 11.59 -2.06 -32.44
N PRO A 30 11.19 -0.80 -32.69
CA PRO A 30 10.99 0.28 -31.71
C PRO A 30 9.75 0.06 -30.82
N PRO A 31 9.74 0.57 -29.57
CA PRO A 31 8.59 0.43 -28.67
C PRO A 31 7.34 1.06 -29.26
N THR A 32 6.19 0.40 -29.15
CA THR A 32 4.90 1.03 -29.43
C THR A 32 4.53 1.97 -28.27
N PRO A 33 4.17 3.25 -28.51
CA PRO A 33 3.86 4.20 -27.44
C PRO A 33 2.75 3.74 -26.48
N GLU A 34 1.84 2.91 -26.96
CA GLU A 34 0.69 2.39 -26.21
C GLU A 34 1.12 1.46 -25.08
N ILE A 35 2.22 0.72 -25.24
CA ILE A 35 2.68 -0.28 -24.26
C ILE A 35 3.08 0.34 -22.92
N GLU A 36 3.43 1.63 -22.92
CA GLU A 36 3.76 2.41 -21.72
C GLU A 36 2.60 2.49 -20.72
N VAL A 37 1.37 2.26 -21.18
CA VAL A 37 0.19 2.15 -20.30
C VAL A 37 0.35 1.03 -19.28
N LEU A 38 1.02 -0.08 -19.64
CA LEU A 38 1.18 -1.23 -18.75
C LEU A 38 2.03 -0.89 -17.53
N LYS A 39 3.07 -0.06 -17.68
CA LYS A 39 3.87 0.42 -16.53
C LYS A 39 3.07 1.34 -15.61
N ARG A 40 2.24 2.21 -16.18
CA ARG A 40 1.37 3.11 -15.41
C ARG A 40 0.29 2.32 -14.65
N ALA A 41 -0.38 1.40 -15.35
CA ALA A 41 -1.36 0.50 -14.77
C ALA A 41 -0.74 -0.37 -13.66
N SER A 42 0.45 -0.92 -13.88
CA SER A 42 1.19 -1.71 -12.88
C SER A 42 1.42 -0.93 -11.58
N LEU A 43 1.88 0.33 -11.65
CA LEU A 43 2.06 1.15 -10.44
C LEU A 43 0.72 1.43 -9.73
N VAL A 44 -0.35 1.69 -10.48
CA VAL A 44 -1.69 1.91 -9.91
C VAL A 44 -2.20 0.63 -9.21
N MET A 45 -2.04 -0.53 -9.84
CA MET A 45 -2.42 -1.83 -9.26
C MET A 45 -1.61 -2.15 -8.00
N ALA A 46 -0.30 -1.86 -8.00
CA ALA A 46 0.54 -2.09 -6.82
C ALA A 46 0.09 -1.22 -5.61
N LEU A 47 -0.30 0.02 -5.87
CA LEU A 47 -0.79 0.92 -4.81
C LEU A 47 -2.21 0.58 -4.36
N ALA A 48 -3.05 0.05 -5.25
CA ALA A 48 -4.37 -0.48 -4.88
C ALA A 48 -4.24 -1.75 -4.01
N ALA A 49 -3.31 -2.65 -4.34
CA ALA A 49 -3.02 -3.81 -3.49
C ALA A 49 -2.53 -3.38 -2.08
N LEU A 50 -1.68 -2.35 -2.02
CA LEU A 50 -1.21 -1.79 -0.74
C LEU A 50 -2.33 -1.11 0.05
N GLU A 51 -3.26 -0.44 -0.64
CA GLU A 51 -4.45 0.16 -0.03
C GLU A 51 -5.28 -0.91 0.67
N SER A 52 -5.71 -1.94 -0.07
CA SER A 52 -6.49 -3.06 0.48
C SER A 52 -5.75 -3.78 1.62
N TYR A 53 -4.43 -3.94 1.50
CA TYR A 53 -3.63 -4.49 2.60
C TYR A 53 -3.77 -3.71 3.91
N PHE A 54 -3.67 -2.38 3.88
CA PHE A 54 -3.82 -1.58 5.10
C PHE A 54 -5.23 -1.66 5.67
N GLU A 55 -6.25 -1.69 4.81
CA GLU A 55 -7.65 -1.84 5.23
C GLU A 55 -7.88 -3.20 5.90
N ASP A 56 -7.48 -4.28 5.23
CA ASP A 56 -7.63 -5.66 5.71
C ASP A 56 -6.86 -5.88 7.01
N LEU A 57 -5.60 -5.41 7.10
CA LEU A 57 -4.79 -5.55 8.30
C LEU A 57 -5.43 -4.85 9.49
N LEU A 58 -6.01 -3.66 9.28
CA LEU A 58 -6.63 -2.90 10.36
C LEU A 58 -7.91 -3.57 10.84
N VAL A 59 -8.75 -4.07 9.92
CA VAL A 59 -9.95 -4.85 10.26
C VAL A 59 -9.58 -6.11 11.03
N GLU A 60 -8.63 -6.89 10.52
CA GLU A 60 -8.13 -8.12 11.14
C GLU A 60 -7.61 -7.84 12.56
N THR A 61 -6.78 -6.81 12.72
CA THR A 61 -6.15 -6.50 14.01
C THR A 61 -7.15 -5.98 15.03
N VAL A 62 -8.07 -5.09 14.64
CA VAL A 62 -9.09 -4.54 15.55
C VAL A 62 -10.03 -5.64 16.03
N ALA A 63 -10.45 -6.55 15.16
CA ALA A 63 -11.25 -7.70 15.55
C ALA A 63 -10.51 -8.58 16.57
N ALA A 64 -9.26 -8.94 16.29
CA ALA A 64 -8.45 -9.76 17.18
C ALA A 64 -8.19 -9.10 18.55
N VAL A 65 -7.97 -7.79 18.60
CA VAL A 65 -7.81 -7.04 19.85
C VAL A 65 -9.12 -6.99 20.65
N GLY A 66 -10.26 -6.79 19.98
CA GLY A 66 -11.58 -6.78 20.61
C GLY A 66 -11.92 -8.13 21.27
N GLU A 67 -11.68 -9.23 20.56
CA GLU A 67 -11.87 -10.59 21.07
C GLU A 67 -10.98 -10.88 22.29
N LYS A 68 -9.69 -10.54 22.21
CA LYS A 68 -8.73 -10.75 23.30
C LYS A 68 -9.08 -9.98 24.57
N ASN A 69 -9.59 -8.75 24.43
CA ASN A 69 -9.94 -7.88 25.56
C ASN A 69 -11.34 -8.14 26.12
N GLY A 70 -12.05 -9.15 25.62
CA GLY A 70 -13.41 -9.47 26.07
C GLY A 70 -14.39 -8.32 25.82
N ALA A 71 -14.20 -7.57 24.73
CA ALA A 71 -15.09 -6.47 24.38
C ALA A 71 -16.53 -7.00 24.25
N ASN A 72 -17.48 -6.33 24.91
CA ASN A 72 -18.87 -6.72 24.78
C ASN A 72 -19.36 -6.50 23.34
N GLU A 73 -20.38 -7.26 22.94
CA GLU A 73 -20.92 -7.27 21.58
C GLU A 73 -21.25 -5.87 21.03
N ARG A 74 -21.82 -4.99 21.87
CA ARG A 74 -22.19 -3.62 21.45
C ARG A 74 -20.97 -2.77 21.13
N LEU A 75 -19.92 -2.84 21.95
CA LEU A 75 -18.68 -2.12 21.70
C LEU A 75 -17.99 -2.67 20.45
N SER A 76 -17.93 -3.99 20.28
CA SER A 76 -17.34 -4.62 19.10
C SER A 76 -18.05 -4.21 17.81
N ILE A 77 -19.39 -4.16 17.82
CA ILE A 77 -20.19 -3.66 16.69
C ILE A 77 -19.87 -2.18 16.40
N PHE A 78 -19.87 -1.33 17.44
CA PHE A 78 -19.58 0.10 17.28
C PHE A 78 -18.19 0.36 16.69
N PHE A 79 -17.15 -0.32 17.18
CA PHE A 79 -15.80 -0.18 16.65
C PHE A 79 -15.69 -0.62 15.19
N ARG A 80 -16.31 -1.76 14.85
CA ARG A 80 -16.33 -2.26 13.47
C ARG A 80 -17.04 -1.29 12.52
N GLU A 81 -18.23 -0.82 12.87
CA GLU A 81 -18.99 0.14 12.05
C GLU A 81 -18.25 1.48 11.91
N SER A 82 -17.61 1.95 12.99
CA SER A 82 -16.78 3.15 12.93
C SER A 82 -15.59 2.96 11.99
N LEU A 83 -14.89 1.84 12.09
CA LEU A 83 -13.75 1.51 11.22
C LEU A 83 -14.19 1.42 9.76
N GLU A 84 -15.26 0.67 9.47
CA GLU A 84 -15.83 0.57 8.12
C GLU A 84 -16.21 1.94 7.55
N SER A 85 -16.70 2.87 8.38
CA SER A 85 -17.01 4.22 7.94
C SER A 85 -15.77 5.04 7.60
N ASP A 86 -14.71 4.95 8.40
CA ASP A 86 -13.45 5.64 8.14
C ASP A 86 -12.76 5.11 6.88
N LEU A 87 -12.74 3.79 6.69
CA LEU A 87 -12.07 3.13 5.55
C LEU A 87 -12.67 3.53 4.21
N LYS A 88 -13.97 3.86 4.14
CA LYS A 88 -14.61 4.41 2.91
C LYS A 88 -13.92 5.66 2.36
N THR A 89 -13.18 6.39 3.20
CA THR A 89 -12.48 7.63 2.84
C THR A 89 -10.96 7.50 2.85
N PHE A 90 -10.43 6.30 3.16
CA PHE A 90 -8.99 6.06 3.26
C PHE A 90 -8.30 6.27 1.92
N HIS A 91 -8.86 5.71 0.84
CA HIS A 91 -8.37 5.88 -0.53
C HIS A 91 -6.85 5.60 -0.63
N THR A 92 -6.17 6.23 -1.59
CA THR A 92 -4.73 6.05 -1.80
C THR A 92 -3.89 6.20 -0.53
N PRO A 93 -3.07 5.19 -0.15
CA PRO A 93 -2.29 5.23 1.07
C PRO A 93 -1.18 6.28 0.97
N SER A 94 -1.12 7.13 1.98
CA SER A 94 -0.06 8.10 2.22
C SER A 94 0.22 8.15 3.73
N THR A 95 1.35 8.69 4.15
CA THR A 95 1.72 8.75 5.57
C THR A 95 0.68 9.50 6.41
N ASP A 96 0.14 10.59 5.86
CA ASP A 96 -0.90 11.42 6.47
C ASP A 96 -2.27 10.74 6.57
N ARG A 97 -2.48 9.61 5.88
CA ARG A 97 -3.71 8.81 5.95
C ARG A 97 -3.52 7.54 6.78
N VAL A 98 -2.41 6.84 6.56
CA VAL A 98 -2.08 5.59 7.25
C VAL A 98 -1.85 5.82 8.74
N ARG A 99 -1.05 6.83 9.10
CA ARG A 99 -0.74 7.05 10.53
C ARG A 99 -1.99 7.35 11.36
N PRO A 100 -2.84 8.34 11.02
CA PRO A 100 -3.97 8.68 11.88
C PRO A 100 -4.95 7.53 12.10
N ILE A 101 -5.22 6.71 11.09
CA ILE A 101 -6.19 5.62 11.22
C ILE A 101 -5.64 4.48 12.10
N PHE A 102 -4.36 4.11 11.95
CA PHE A 102 -3.71 3.14 12.84
C PHE A 102 -3.61 3.67 14.28
N THR A 103 -3.31 4.96 14.47
CA THR A 103 -3.28 5.58 15.80
C THR A 103 -4.68 5.61 16.42
N LYS A 104 -5.73 5.91 15.64
CA LYS A 104 -7.12 5.98 16.11
C LYS A 104 -7.61 4.64 16.65
N TYR A 105 -7.34 3.54 15.95
CA TYR A 105 -7.91 2.24 16.27
C TYR A 105 -6.99 1.33 17.09
N LEU A 106 -5.67 1.47 16.95
CA LEU A 106 -4.69 0.59 17.60
C LEU A 106 -3.80 1.32 18.60
N GLY A 107 -3.87 2.66 18.68
CA GLY A 107 -3.04 3.45 19.58
C GLY A 107 -1.55 3.50 19.19
N ILE A 108 -1.19 3.04 17.98
CA ILE A 108 0.19 2.96 17.50
C ILE A 108 0.44 3.87 16.31
N ASP A 109 1.61 4.49 16.24
CA ASP A 109 2.14 5.03 14.98
C ASP A 109 2.82 3.88 14.22
N VAL A 110 2.09 3.29 13.27
CA VAL A 110 2.61 2.17 12.46
C VAL A 110 3.81 2.56 11.61
N SER A 111 3.96 3.86 11.32
CA SER A 111 5.04 4.35 10.48
C SER A 111 6.41 4.33 11.17
N ASP A 112 6.45 4.13 12.49
CA ASP A 112 7.69 3.92 13.24
C ASP A 112 8.28 2.52 13.01
N GLY A 113 7.44 1.56 12.59
CA GLY A 113 7.85 0.23 12.16
C GLY A 113 8.43 0.15 10.76
N TRP A 114 8.39 1.25 9.99
CA TRP A 114 8.83 1.27 8.60
C TRP A 114 10.35 1.35 8.48
N HIS A 115 10.99 0.24 8.85
CA HIS A 115 12.42 0.07 8.80
C HIS A 115 12.79 -1.27 8.16
N TRP A 116 13.63 -1.21 7.15
CA TRP A 116 14.27 -2.36 6.51
C TRP A 116 15.55 -1.87 5.81
N ASN A 117 16.26 -2.76 5.12
CA ASN A 117 17.52 -2.48 4.42
C ASN A 117 17.59 -1.07 3.79
N ASN A 118 18.46 -0.19 4.32
CA ASN A 118 18.69 1.19 3.86
C ASN A 118 17.47 2.14 3.88
N PHE A 119 16.33 1.70 4.42
CA PHE A 119 15.14 2.51 4.66
C PHE A 119 14.95 2.72 6.16
N ASP A 120 15.05 3.98 6.58
CA ASP A 120 14.61 4.45 7.89
C ASP A 120 13.17 5.00 7.79
N PRO A 121 12.45 5.12 8.91
CA PRO A 121 11.07 5.63 8.90
C PRO A 121 10.90 6.95 8.14
N PRO A 122 11.77 7.97 8.29
CA PRO A 122 11.68 9.19 7.50
C PRO A 122 11.71 8.96 5.97
N LYS A 123 12.64 8.13 5.48
CA LYS A 123 12.74 7.80 4.05
C LYS A 123 11.53 7.01 3.57
N ALA A 124 11.03 6.06 4.36
CA ALA A 124 9.87 5.27 3.99
C ALA A 124 8.60 6.15 3.89
N LYS A 125 8.39 7.05 4.86
CA LYS A 125 7.30 8.03 4.86
C LYS A 125 7.37 8.94 3.61
N ALA A 126 8.56 9.45 3.30
CA ALA A 126 8.78 10.28 2.12
C ALA A 126 8.51 9.55 0.80
N GLU A 127 9.00 8.30 0.67
CA GLU A 127 8.81 7.49 -0.53
C GLU A 127 7.35 7.09 -0.74
N LEU A 128 6.63 6.71 0.32
CA LEU A 128 5.19 6.42 0.24
C LEU A 128 4.41 7.65 -0.26
N ASN A 129 4.67 8.83 0.31
CA ASN A 129 4.02 10.07 -0.12
C ASN A 129 4.34 10.42 -1.58
N ARG A 130 5.58 10.16 -2.01
CA ARG A 130 5.99 10.34 -3.42
C ARG A 130 5.22 9.42 -4.35
N LEU A 131 5.02 8.15 -3.97
CA LEU A 131 4.24 7.19 -4.76
C LEU A 131 2.75 7.54 -4.79
N ALA A 132 2.17 7.97 -3.67
CA ALA A 132 0.78 8.42 -3.59
C ALA A 132 0.51 9.59 -4.56
N LYS A 133 1.40 10.60 -4.56
CA LYS A 133 1.35 11.71 -5.52
C LYS A 133 1.47 11.21 -6.96
N LYS A 134 2.44 10.32 -7.22
CA LYS A 134 2.68 9.76 -8.56
C LYS A 134 1.48 9.01 -9.11
N ARG A 135 0.73 8.29 -8.27
CA ARG A 135 -0.54 7.64 -8.65
C ARG A 135 -1.60 8.66 -9.08
N GLY A 136 -1.77 9.73 -8.31
CA GLY A 136 -2.66 10.83 -8.67
C GLY A 136 -2.28 11.46 -10.02
N ASP A 137 -1.00 11.75 -10.23
CA ASP A 137 -0.50 12.33 -11.48
C ASP A 137 -0.76 11.40 -12.68
N ILE A 138 -0.52 10.10 -12.53
CA ILE A 138 -0.78 9.09 -13.56
C ILE A 138 -2.27 8.98 -13.90
N ALA A 139 -3.13 8.92 -12.87
CA ALA A 139 -4.57 8.73 -13.04
C ALA A 139 -5.25 9.97 -13.67
N HIS A 140 -4.90 11.17 -13.22
CA HIS A 140 -5.60 12.40 -13.64
C HIS A 140 -4.98 13.08 -14.86
N ARG A 141 -3.67 12.96 -15.07
CA ARG A 141 -2.96 13.68 -16.15
C ARG A 141 -2.50 12.76 -17.27
N SER A 142 -2.71 11.45 -17.15
CA SER A 142 -2.46 10.36 -18.12
C SER A 142 -1.05 10.22 -18.69
N TRP A 143 -0.24 11.29 -18.66
CA TRP A 143 1.07 11.48 -19.31
C TRP A 143 1.21 10.71 -20.62
N ARG A 144 0.15 10.72 -21.45
CA ARG A 144 0.21 10.15 -22.79
C ARG A 144 1.00 11.12 -23.67
N PRO A 145 2.00 10.65 -24.42
CA PRO A 145 2.68 11.48 -25.38
C PRO A 145 1.67 12.04 -26.41
N LEU A 146 1.72 13.34 -26.64
CA LEU A 146 1.08 13.93 -27.81
C LEU A 146 1.93 13.61 -29.05
N PRO A 147 1.32 13.44 -30.24
CA PRO A 147 2.08 13.22 -31.48
C PRO A 147 3.14 14.32 -31.67
N GLY A 148 4.40 13.92 -31.83
CA GLY A 148 5.52 14.84 -32.11
C GLY A 148 6.21 15.46 -30.89
N GLN A 149 5.78 15.17 -29.65
CA GLN A 149 6.48 15.65 -28.44
C GLN A 149 7.24 14.52 -27.73
N PRO A 150 8.55 14.67 -27.47
CA PRO A 150 9.28 13.74 -26.61
C PRO A 150 8.86 13.97 -25.16
N VAL A 151 7.92 13.14 -24.68
CA VAL A 151 7.51 13.17 -23.27
C VAL A 151 8.33 12.14 -22.49
N PRO A 152 8.99 12.52 -21.39
CA PRO A 152 9.68 11.58 -20.51
C PRO A 152 8.72 10.48 -20.03
N HIS A 153 9.20 9.24 -19.93
CA HIS A 153 8.41 8.14 -19.39
C HIS A 153 7.90 8.46 -17.99
N ALA A 154 6.60 8.27 -17.76
CA ALA A 154 6.01 8.49 -16.44
C ALA A 154 6.65 7.65 -15.34
N VAL A 155 6.93 6.41 -15.69
CA VAL A 155 7.59 5.41 -14.86
C VAL A 155 8.53 4.65 -15.79
N THR A 156 9.82 4.65 -15.48
CA THR A 156 10.75 3.75 -16.16
C THR A 156 10.53 2.32 -15.65
N ARG A 157 10.91 1.32 -16.45
CA ARG A 157 10.84 -0.08 -16.04
C ARG A 157 11.62 -0.35 -14.74
N ASN A 158 12.80 0.26 -14.61
CA ASN A 158 13.64 0.09 -13.43
C ASN A 158 13.00 0.72 -12.19
N ASP A 159 12.43 1.92 -12.33
CA ASP A 159 11.72 2.58 -11.23
C ASP A 159 10.52 1.75 -10.79
N LEU A 160 9.76 1.18 -11.73
CA LEU A 160 8.61 0.34 -11.40
C LEU A 160 9.01 -0.87 -10.54
N ARG A 161 10.10 -1.57 -10.91
CA ARG A 161 10.62 -2.69 -10.11
C ARG A 161 10.98 -2.26 -8.69
N LYS A 162 11.63 -1.10 -8.55
CA LYS A 162 11.98 -0.53 -7.25
C LYS A 162 10.73 -0.16 -6.45
N HIS A 163 9.71 0.42 -7.09
CA HIS A 163 8.46 0.79 -6.43
C HIS A 163 7.69 -0.44 -5.95
N ILE A 164 7.57 -1.49 -6.76
CA ILE A 164 6.94 -2.76 -6.35
C ILE A 164 7.70 -3.38 -5.18
N HIS A 165 9.02 -3.39 -5.24
CA HIS A 165 9.83 -3.89 -4.12
C HIS A 165 9.62 -3.07 -2.84
N PHE A 166 9.67 -1.74 -2.93
CA PHE A 166 9.38 -0.85 -1.81
C PHE A 166 8.01 -1.14 -1.20
N ILE A 167 6.96 -1.28 -2.02
CA ILE A 167 5.60 -1.55 -1.57
C ILE A 167 5.52 -2.88 -0.82
N ARG A 168 6.19 -3.93 -1.31
CA ARG A 168 6.28 -5.22 -0.61
C ARG A 168 6.97 -5.13 0.74
N GLU A 169 8.13 -4.47 0.79
CA GLU A 169 8.87 -4.34 2.06
C GLU A 169 8.13 -3.46 3.07
N LEU A 170 7.44 -2.42 2.61
CA LEU A 170 6.57 -1.60 3.44
C LEU A 170 5.43 -2.44 4.06
N ALA A 171 4.78 -3.29 3.28
CA ALA A 171 3.73 -4.17 3.78
C ALA A 171 4.29 -5.11 4.86
N LYS A 172 5.40 -5.82 4.57
CA LYS A 172 6.05 -6.72 5.52
C LYS A 172 6.49 -6.03 6.82
N ALA A 173 7.09 -4.86 6.72
CA ALA A 173 7.55 -4.09 7.88
C ALA A 173 6.36 -3.63 8.73
N THR A 174 5.27 -3.20 8.09
CA THR A 174 4.00 -2.87 8.74
C THR A 174 3.44 -4.09 9.48
N ASP A 175 3.39 -5.25 8.83
CA ASP A 175 2.82 -6.49 9.38
C ASP A 175 3.55 -6.91 10.66
N ALA A 176 4.88 -6.98 10.57
CA ALA A 176 5.74 -7.36 11.69
C ALA A 176 5.64 -6.36 12.86
N TYR A 177 5.53 -5.07 12.56
CA TYR A 177 5.38 -4.05 13.60
C TYR A 177 4.02 -4.12 14.29
N VAL A 178 2.94 -4.31 13.53
CA VAL A 178 1.59 -4.46 14.08
C VAL A 178 1.51 -5.74 14.92
N GLU A 179 2.02 -6.88 14.43
CA GLU A 179 2.07 -8.12 15.21
C GLU A 179 2.79 -7.90 16.56
N LYS A 180 3.94 -7.24 16.54
CA LYS A 180 4.73 -7.00 17.76
C LYS A 180 4.00 -6.09 18.76
N ASN A 181 3.37 -5.02 18.28
CA ASN A 181 2.85 -3.96 19.15
C ASN A 181 1.36 -4.16 19.53
N SER A 182 0.56 -4.82 18.70
CA SER A 182 -0.83 -5.20 19.06
C SER A 182 -0.88 -6.28 20.15
N ASN A 183 0.21 -7.04 20.34
CA ASN A 183 0.38 -7.98 21.45
C ASN A 183 0.96 -7.32 22.72
N HIS A 184 1.54 -6.11 22.63
CA HIS A 184 2.18 -5.43 23.78
C HIS A 184 1.24 -4.50 24.56
N SER A 185 0.10 -4.10 23.99
CA SER A 185 -1.00 -3.40 24.69
C SER A 185 -1.64 -4.24 25.82
N LEU A 186 -1.08 -5.42 26.13
CA LEU A 186 -1.56 -6.43 27.07
C LEU A 186 -0.84 -6.40 28.44
N GLN A 187 0.02 -5.41 28.71
CA GLN A 187 0.81 -5.35 29.96
C GLN A 187 0.71 -4.02 30.73
N ALA A 188 -0.19 -3.11 30.32
CA ALA A 188 -0.44 -1.86 31.04
C ALA A 188 -1.79 -1.93 31.77
#